data_AF-A0A3C0NHU2-F1
#
_entry.id   AF-A0A3C0NHU2-F1
#
_cell.length_a   1.000
_cell.length_b   1.000
_cell.length_c   1.000
_cell.angle_alpha   90.00
_cell.angle_beta   90.00
_cell.angle_gamma   90.00
#
_symmetry.space_group_name_H-M   'P 1'
#
loop_
_entity.id
_entity.type
_entity.pdbx_description
1 polymer ?
#
loop_
_entity_poly.entity_id
_entity_poly.type
_entity_poly.pdbx_seq_one_letter_code
_entity_poly.pdbx_strand_id
1 'polypeptide(L)'
;MNPETVGPDSSNYTSAEAEQPEVVEINNGETKLLTPKTSTTASSNSQWQQYGEQIATFLQALPTYVTRFFQENKGPLGTVGLIVLALVTVRLTLALLDAINDIPLVAPTLELIGLGYTGWFVYRYLLTAANRKELTEEINTIKNQILGTDS
;
A
#
# COMPACT_ATOMS: atom_id res chain seq x y z
N MET A 1 -43.18 57.07 -40.04
CA MET A 1 -43.23 55.74 -40.68
C MET A 1 -41.87 55.07 -40.50
N ASN A 2 -41.83 53.80 -40.08
CA ASN A 2 -40.65 52.92 -39.99
C ASN A 2 -40.97 51.65 -40.82
N PRO A 3 -40.04 50.76 -41.22
CA PRO A 3 -38.56 50.73 -41.11
C PRO A 3 -37.86 50.46 -42.46
N GLU A 4 -36.53 50.49 -42.50
CA GLU A 4 -35.77 49.40 -43.15
C GLU A 4 -34.32 49.34 -42.66
N THR A 5 -33.80 48.12 -42.70
CA THR A 5 -32.74 47.54 -41.88
C THR A 5 -31.32 47.90 -42.31
N VAL A 6 -30.46 48.20 -41.34
CA VAL A 6 -29.01 48.29 -41.51
C VAL A 6 -28.41 46.88 -41.61
N GLY A 7 -27.92 46.52 -42.79
CA GLY A 7 -27.04 45.38 -43.01
C GLY A 7 -25.67 45.89 -43.48
N PRO A 8 -24.54 45.49 -42.85
CA PRO A 8 -23.23 45.89 -43.32
C PRO A 8 -22.81 45.10 -44.56
N ASP A 9 -22.13 45.85 -45.43
CA ASP A 9 -21.61 45.54 -46.75
C ASP A 9 -20.76 44.26 -46.82
N SER A 10 -20.84 43.63 -47.99
CA SER A 10 -20.24 42.36 -48.37
C SER A 10 -18.72 42.29 -48.17
N SER A 11 -18.30 41.27 -47.45
CA SER A 11 -16.92 40.82 -47.29
C SER A 11 -16.30 40.41 -48.63
N ASN A 12 -15.14 40.99 -48.92
CA ASN A 12 -14.24 40.63 -50.01
C ASN A 12 -13.67 39.22 -49.74
N TYR A 13 -14.07 38.22 -50.52
CA TYR A 13 -13.52 36.87 -50.44
C TYR A 13 -12.25 36.80 -51.28
N THR A 14 -11.09 36.73 -50.62
CA THR A 14 -9.83 36.29 -51.25
C THR A 14 -9.83 34.77 -51.31
N SER A 15 -9.85 34.21 -52.52
CA SER A 15 -9.65 32.78 -52.77
C SER A 15 -8.20 32.42 -52.44
N ALA A 16 -7.99 31.48 -51.52
CA ALA A 16 -6.69 30.85 -51.29
C ALA A 16 -6.60 29.58 -52.15
N GLU A 17 -5.78 29.64 -53.19
CA GLU A 17 -5.37 28.52 -54.05
C GLU A 17 -4.53 27.53 -53.25
N ALA A 18 -4.81 26.24 -53.39
CA ALA A 18 -4.16 25.17 -52.63
C ALA A 18 -2.79 24.80 -53.24
N GLU A 19 -1.70 25.17 -52.57
CA GLU A 19 -0.36 24.65 -52.88
C GLU A 19 -0.07 23.40 -52.01
N GLN A 20 0.16 22.27 -52.69
CA GLN A 20 0.57 21.00 -52.09
C GLN A 20 2.03 21.09 -51.63
N PRO A 21 2.40 20.63 -50.41
CA PRO A 21 3.78 20.69 -49.97
C PRO A 21 4.61 19.55 -50.57
N GLU A 22 5.72 19.94 -51.16
CA GLU A 22 6.84 19.15 -51.68
C GLU A 22 7.43 18.24 -50.58
N VAL A 23 7.52 16.95 -50.87
CA VAL A 23 8.15 15.95 -49.98
C VAL A 23 9.67 16.11 -49.98
N VAL A 24 10.21 16.66 -48.89
CA VAL A 24 11.65 16.65 -48.63
C VAL A 24 12.00 15.43 -47.78
N GLU A 25 12.67 14.46 -48.40
CA GLU A 25 13.28 13.30 -47.74
C GLU A 25 14.58 13.74 -47.05
N ILE A 26 14.68 13.55 -45.72
CA ILE A 26 15.96 13.70 -45.01
C ILE A 26 16.19 12.46 -44.14
N ASN A 27 17.20 11.69 -44.55
CA ASN A 27 17.75 10.54 -43.87
C ASN A 27 18.61 10.94 -42.66
N ASN A 28 18.50 10.12 -41.61
CA ASN A 28 19.43 9.85 -40.49
C ASN A 28 20.05 11.01 -39.67
N GLY A 29 19.84 10.96 -38.35
CA GLY A 29 20.70 11.61 -37.35
C GLY A 29 19.95 12.03 -36.08
N GLU A 30 20.34 11.50 -34.94
CA GLU A 30 19.65 11.56 -33.65
C GLU A 30 19.46 12.99 -33.10
N THR A 31 18.25 13.26 -32.56
CA THR A 31 17.94 13.81 -31.22
C THR A 31 16.77 14.79 -31.23
N LYS A 32 15.62 14.36 -30.69
CA LYS A 32 14.68 15.27 -30.02
C LYS A 32 13.88 14.50 -28.98
N LEU A 33 14.38 14.51 -27.75
CA LEU A 33 13.59 14.21 -26.57
C LEU A 33 12.55 15.34 -26.42
N LEU A 34 11.26 15.02 -26.34
CA LEU A 34 10.33 15.56 -25.34
C LEU A 34 8.99 14.79 -25.41
N THR A 35 8.68 14.14 -24.28
CA THR A 35 7.36 13.73 -23.76
C THR A 35 6.70 12.43 -24.27
N PRO A 36 6.03 11.69 -23.35
CA PRO A 36 5.45 10.39 -23.62
C PRO A 36 4.18 10.58 -24.44
N LYS A 37 4.13 9.99 -25.64
CA LYS A 37 2.87 9.85 -26.37
C LYS A 37 2.02 8.84 -25.60
N THR A 38 1.11 9.36 -24.77
CA THR A 38 -0.07 8.64 -24.31
C THR A 38 -0.78 8.09 -25.54
N SER A 39 -0.66 6.78 -25.75
CA SER A 39 -1.39 6.03 -26.76
C SER A 39 -2.85 5.93 -26.33
N THR A 40 -3.66 6.89 -26.80
CA THR A 40 -5.11 6.88 -26.65
C THR A 40 -5.75 6.58 -28.01
N THR A 41 -6.26 5.35 -28.12
CA THR A 41 -7.53 4.96 -28.77
C THR A 41 -7.63 4.92 -30.30
N ALA A 42 -7.22 3.79 -30.91
CA ALA A 42 -7.91 3.15 -32.06
C ALA A 42 -7.46 1.68 -32.28
N SER A 43 -6.97 0.98 -31.25
CA SER A 43 -6.57 -0.44 -31.32
C SER A 43 -6.77 -1.15 -29.96
N SER A 44 -7.75 -0.68 -29.18
CA SER A 44 -7.94 -1.12 -27.80
C SER A 44 -8.17 -2.62 -27.69
N ASN A 45 -8.92 -3.25 -28.60
CA ASN A 45 -9.20 -4.68 -28.48
C ASN A 45 -7.95 -5.56 -28.67
N SER A 46 -7.11 -5.28 -29.68
CA SER A 46 -5.92 -6.09 -29.97
C SER A 46 -4.76 -5.82 -28.99
N GLN A 47 -4.58 -4.59 -28.51
CA GLN A 47 -3.52 -4.26 -27.55
C GLN A 47 -3.84 -4.75 -26.13
N TRP A 48 -5.09 -4.63 -25.66
CA TRP A 48 -5.50 -5.19 -24.35
C TRP A 48 -5.42 -6.72 -24.32
N GLN A 49 -5.62 -7.38 -25.45
CA GLN A 49 -5.38 -8.82 -25.58
C GLN A 49 -3.88 -9.14 -25.44
N GLN A 50 -2.99 -8.36 -26.08
CA GLN A 50 -1.54 -8.55 -25.97
C GLN A 50 -1.00 -8.27 -24.56
N TYR A 51 -1.50 -7.23 -23.87
CA TYR A 51 -1.17 -6.97 -22.47
C TYR A 51 -1.77 -8.03 -21.55
N GLY A 52 -2.99 -8.46 -21.81
CA GLY A 52 -3.68 -9.51 -21.06
C GLY A 52 -2.97 -10.85 -21.15
N GLU A 53 -2.40 -11.20 -22.31
CA GLU A 53 -1.66 -12.44 -22.51
C GLU A 53 -0.28 -12.41 -21.84
N GLN A 54 0.39 -11.26 -21.83
CA GLN A 54 1.62 -11.05 -21.06
C GLN A 54 1.37 -11.07 -19.55
N ILE A 55 0.27 -10.47 -19.08
CA ILE A 55 -0.13 -10.52 -17.67
C ILE A 55 -0.56 -11.94 -17.31
N ALA A 56 -1.32 -12.64 -18.15
CA ALA A 56 -1.75 -14.02 -17.89
C ALA A 56 -0.56 -14.97 -17.79
N THR A 57 0.43 -14.85 -18.67
CA THR A 57 1.66 -15.66 -18.62
C THR A 57 2.51 -15.31 -17.40
N PHE A 58 2.62 -14.03 -17.03
CA PHE A 58 3.26 -13.61 -15.79
C PHE A 58 2.53 -14.12 -14.54
N LEU A 59 1.18 -14.06 -14.51
CA LEU A 59 0.36 -14.54 -13.39
C LEU A 59 0.39 -16.06 -13.25
N GLN A 60 0.46 -16.82 -14.36
CA GLN A 60 0.67 -18.27 -14.31
C GLN A 60 2.05 -18.63 -13.77
N ALA A 61 3.06 -17.80 -14.08
CA ALA A 61 4.41 -17.97 -13.55
C ALA A 61 4.58 -17.35 -12.15
N LEU A 62 3.62 -16.55 -11.65
CA LEU A 62 3.69 -15.85 -10.37
C LEU A 62 3.85 -16.81 -9.18
N PRO A 63 3.11 -17.93 -9.07
CA PRO A 63 3.36 -18.93 -8.05
C PRO A 63 4.81 -19.44 -8.09
N THR A 64 5.37 -19.63 -9.29
CA THR A 64 6.74 -20.10 -9.46
C THR A 64 7.76 -19.04 -9.04
N TYR A 65 7.58 -17.78 -9.44
CA TYR A 65 8.48 -16.68 -9.06
C TYR A 65 8.42 -16.37 -7.56
N VAL A 66 7.23 -16.31 -6.97
CA VAL A 66 7.06 -16.12 -5.52
C VAL A 66 7.69 -17.28 -4.77
N THR A 67 7.39 -18.52 -5.17
CA THR A 67 7.96 -19.71 -4.49
C THR A 67 9.49 -19.72 -4.57
N ARG A 68 10.08 -19.43 -5.74
CA ARG A 68 11.54 -19.34 -5.89
C ARG A 68 12.15 -18.20 -5.10
N PHE A 69 11.52 -17.03 -5.10
CA PHE A 69 12.00 -15.88 -4.32
C PHE A 69 12.02 -16.18 -2.82
N PHE A 70 10.95 -16.76 -2.28
CA PHE A 70 10.89 -17.19 -0.88
C PHE A 70 11.89 -18.31 -0.58
N GLN A 71 12.16 -19.21 -1.53
CA GLN A 71 13.11 -20.31 -1.35
C GLN A 71 14.58 -19.88 -1.43
N GLU A 72 14.92 -18.98 -2.34
CA GLU A 72 16.27 -18.45 -2.54
C GLU A 72 16.64 -17.46 -1.43
N ASN A 73 15.68 -16.67 -0.96
CA ASN A 73 15.93 -15.58 -0.02
C ASN A 73 15.53 -15.91 1.44
N LYS A 74 15.38 -17.18 1.81
CA LYS A 74 14.88 -17.59 3.16
C LYS A 74 15.57 -16.87 4.32
N GLY A 75 16.88 -16.63 4.23
CA GLY A 75 17.64 -15.92 5.27
C GLY A 75 17.30 -14.43 5.37
N PRO A 76 17.60 -13.62 4.34
CA PRO A 76 17.31 -12.18 4.36
C PRO A 76 15.82 -11.86 4.44
N LEU A 77 14.97 -12.66 3.82
CA LEU A 77 13.52 -12.43 3.77
C LEU A 77 12.86 -12.57 5.15
N GLY A 78 13.34 -13.48 5.99
CA GLY A 78 12.88 -13.58 7.37
C GLY A 78 13.19 -12.32 8.18
N THR A 79 14.40 -11.76 8.00
CA THR A 79 14.82 -10.55 8.72
C THR A 79 14.08 -9.31 8.22
N VAL A 80 14.00 -9.11 6.90
CA VAL A 80 13.25 -7.99 6.32
C VAL A 80 11.76 -8.13 6.64
N GLY A 81 11.21 -9.34 6.58
CA GLY A 81 9.85 -9.64 6.99
C GLY A 81 9.59 -9.28 8.45
N LEU A 82 10.51 -9.61 9.36
CA LEU A 82 10.43 -9.21 10.76
C LEU A 82 10.50 -7.70 10.96
N ILE A 83 11.37 -7.00 10.23
CA ILE A 83 11.46 -5.53 10.30
C ILE A 83 10.16 -4.89 9.81
N VAL A 84 9.64 -5.34 8.66
CA VAL A 84 8.38 -4.86 8.11
C VAL A 84 7.23 -5.17 9.07
N LEU A 85 7.18 -6.39 9.61
CA LEU A 85 6.19 -6.79 10.60
C LEU A 85 6.26 -5.89 11.84
N ALA A 86 7.45 -5.66 12.39
CA ALA A 86 7.64 -4.79 13.54
C ALA A 86 7.16 -3.35 13.24
N LEU A 87 7.47 -2.80 12.07
CA LEU A 87 7.00 -1.48 11.66
C LEU A 87 5.47 -1.43 11.53
N VAL A 88 4.86 -2.46 10.94
CA VAL A 88 3.41 -2.58 10.82
C VAL A 88 2.76 -2.70 12.20
N THR A 89 3.32 -3.50 13.10
CA THR A 89 2.84 -3.61 14.49
C THR A 89 2.91 -2.27 15.18
N VAL A 90 4.01 -1.53 15.08
CA VAL A 90 4.13 -0.18 15.66
C VAL A 90 3.09 0.78 15.07
N ARG A 91 2.88 0.76 13.74
CA ARG A 91 1.86 1.61 13.12
C ARG A 91 0.45 1.24 13.57
N LEU A 92 0.17 -0.05 13.72
CA LEU A 92 -1.11 -0.55 14.19
C LEU A 92 -1.36 -0.16 15.65
N THR A 93 -0.35 -0.27 16.53
CA THR A 93 -0.49 0.14 17.92
C THR A 93 -0.68 1.65 18.06
N LEU A 94 0.02 2.45 17.27
CA LEU A 94 -0.21 3.91 17.21
C LEU A 94 -1.61 4.24 16.69
N ALA A 95 -2.06 3.62 15.61
CA ALA A 95 -3.41 3.83 15.08
C ALA A 95 -4.51 3.41 16.06
N LEU A 96 -4.28 2.32 16.80
CA LEU A 96 -5.18 1.90 17.87
C LEU A 96 -5.17 2.91 19.02
N LEU A 97 -4.01 3.43 19.41
CA LEU A 97 -3.90 4.47 20.45
C LEU A 97 -4.63 5.75 20.03
N ASP A 98 -4.47 6.18 18.78
CA ASP A 98 -5.19 7.34 18.23
C ASP A 98 -6.70 7.11 18.26
N ALA A 99 -7.18 5.95 17.78
CA ALA A 99 -8.60 5.60 17.81
C ALA A 99 -9.17 5.49 19.23
N ILE A 100 -8.36 5.01 20.19
CA ILE A 100 -8.72 4.96 21.61
C ILE A 100 -8.82 6.37 22.20
N ASN A 101 -7.88 7.25 21.85
CA ASN A 101 -7.86 8.64 22.32
C ASN A 101 -9.06 9.45 21.79
N ASP A 102 -9.59 9.09 20.61
CA ASP A 102 -10.82 9.68 20.08
C ASP A 102 -12.08 9.24 20.86
N ILE A 103 -12.00 8.18 21.67
CA ILE A 103 -13.12 7.71 22.50
C ILE A 103 -12.87 8.10 23.96
N PRO A 104 -13.56 9.11 24.50
CA PRO A 104 -13.27 9.68 25.83
C PRO A 104 -13.49 8.72 27.01
N LEU A 105 -14.07 7.53 26.79
CA LEU A 105 -14.35 6.54 27.82
C LEU A 105 -13.37 5.36 27.84
N VAL A 106 -12.54 5.17 26.80
CA VAL A 106 -11.68 3.97 26.74
C VAL A 106 -10.53 4.06 27.74
N ALA A 107 -9.86 5.21 27.83
CA ALA A 107 -8.80 5.41 28.81
C ALA A 107 -9.25 5.13 30.27
N PRO A 108 -10.32 5.77 30.79
CA PRO A 108 -10.76 5.49 32.17
C PRO A 108 -11.33 4.07 32.37
N THR A 109 -11.91 3.44 31.34
CA THR A 109 -12.38 2.06 31.46
C THR A 109 -11.23 1.05 31.48
N LEU A 110 -10.20 1.23 30.64
CA LEU A 110 -9.00 0.40 30.69
C LEU A 110 -8.23 0.59 32.00
N GLU A 111 -8.18 1.82 32.54
CA GLU A 111 -7.60 2.08 33.86
C GLU A 111 -8.38 1.34 34.96
N LEU A 112 -9.72 1.42 34.95
CA LEU A 112 -10.56 0.72 35.92
C LEU A 112 -10.42 -0.80 35.80
N ILE A 113 -10.38 -1.33 34.57
CA ILE A 113 -10.15 -2.76 34.30
C ILE A 113 -8.76 -3.16 34.80
N GLY A 114 -7.72 -2.38 34.49
CA GLY A 114 -6.35 -2.63 34.91
C GLY A 114 -6.19 -2.62 36.42
N LEU A 115 -6.77 -1.64 37.11
CA LEU A 115 -6.79 -1.58 38.57
C LEU A 115 -7.62 -2.72 39.18
N GLY A 116 -8.75 -3.08 38.56
CA GLY A 116 -9.57 -4.21 38.97
C GLY A 116 -8.81 -5.53 38.91
N TYR A 117 -8.18 -5.83 37.77
CA TYR A 117 -7.36 -7.03 37.59
C TYR A 117 -6.13 -7.02 38.47
N THR A 118 -5.43 -5.88 38.59
CA THR A 118 -4.25 -5.76 39.45
C THR A 118 -4.62 -5.98 40.92
N GLY A 119 -5.69 -5.34 41.40
CA GLY A 119 -6.18 -5.52 42.77
C GLY A 119 -6.63 -6.96 43.04
N TRP A 120 -7.38 -7.57 42.10
CA TRP A 120 -7.79 -8.97 42.19
C TRP A 120 -6.58 -9.93 42.18
N PHE A 121 -5.60 -9.68 41.33
CA PHE A 121 -4.38 -10.48 41.22
C PHE A 121 -3.55 -10.40 42.51
N VAL A 122 -3.35 -9.19 43.04
CA VAL A 122 -2.65 -9.00 44.32
C VAL A 122 -3.37 -9.74 45.44
N TYR A 123 -4.69 -9.55 45.56
CA TYR A 123 -5.51 -10.25 46.55
C TYR A 123 -5.43 -11.78 46.41
N ARG A 124 -5.56 -12.30 45.19
CA ARG A 124 -5.63 -13.74 44.92
C ARG A 124 -4.29 -14.44 44.96
N TYR A 125 -3.18 -13.81 44.59
CA TYR A 125 -1.89 -14.48 44.41
C TYR A 125 -0.80 -13.98 45.35
N LEU A 126 -0.82 -12.70 45.74
CA LEU A 126 0.26 -12.12 46.56
C LEU A 126 -0.02 -12.16 48.06
N LEU A 127 -1.28 -12.09 48.52
CA LEU A 127 -1.58 -12.04 49.96
C LEU A 127 -1.41 -13.41 50.65
N THR A 128 -1.77 -14.49 49.97
CA THR A 128 -1.73 -15.85 50.52
C THR A 128 -0.36 -16.50 50.33
N ALA A 129 0.24 -17.00 51.40
CA ALA A 129 1.56 -17.63 51.34
C ALA A 129 1.65 -18.85 50.42
N ALA A 130 0.60 -19.66 50.34
CA ALA A 130 0.52 -20.78 49.42
C ALA A 130 0.56 -20.32 47.96
N ASN A 131 -0.27 -19.34 47.61
CA ASN A 131 -0.43 -18.86 46.25
C ASN A 131 0.82 -18.11 45.75
N ARG A 132 1.58 -17.46 46.65
CA ARG A 132 2.89 -16.90 46.31
C ARG A 132 3.91 -17.95 45.89
N LYS A 133 3.92 -19.11 46.57
CA LYS A 133 4.84 -20.21 46.25
C LYS A 133 4.49 -20.83 44.90
N GLU A 134 3.21 -21.12 44.68
CA GLU A 134 2.68 -21.63 43.41
C GLU A 134 3.02 -20.71 42.24
N LEU A 135 2.75 -19.40 42.38
CA LEU A 135 3.08 -18.42 41.34
C LEU A 135 4.59 -18.35 41.04
N THR A 136 5.44 -18.42 42.07
CA THR A 136 6.91 -18.38 41.88
C THR A 136 7.41 -19.64 41.17
N GLU A 137 6.83 -20.80 41.48
CA GLU A 137 7.16 -22.07 40.84
C GLU A 137 6.72 -22.11 39.37
N GLU A 138 5.52 -21.61 39.06
CA GLU A 138 5.04 -21.44 37.69
C GLU A 138 5.93 -20.49 36.87
N ILE A 139 6.28 -19.33 37.42
CA ILE A 139 7.17 -18.36 36.76
C ILE A 139 8.55 -18.98 36.48
N ASN A 140 9.12 -19.71 37.45
CA ASN A 140 10.41 -20.38 37.26
C ASN A 140 10.32 -21.45 36.17
N THR A 141 9.22 -22.20 36.12
CA THR A 141 8.98 -23.23 35.10
C THR A 141 8.91 -22.61 33.71
N ILE A 142 8.12 -21.55 33.53
CA ILE A 142 7.99 -20.84 32.24
C ILE A 142 9.33 -20.24 31.83
N LYS A 143 10.05 -19.61 32.77
CA LYS A 143 11.38 -19.05 32.54
C LYS A 143 12.34 -20.13 32.05
N ASN A 144 12.38 -21.29 32.71
CA ASN A 144 13.30 -22.35 32.30
C ASN A 144 12.95 -22.94 30.93
N GLN A 145 11.66 -23.06 30.59
CA GLN A 145 11.22 -23.49 29.26
C GLN A 145 11.67 -22.52 28.15
N ILE A 146 11.59 -21.21 28.39
CA ILE A 146 11.96 -20.20 27.40
C ILE A 146 13.50 -20.08 27.30
N LEU A 147 14.21 -20.18 28.42
CA LEU A 147 15.66 -20.04 28.47
C LEU A 147 16.41 -21.36 28.19
N GLY A 148 15.69 -22.48 28.13
CA GLY A 148 16.28 -23.81 27.92
C GLY A 148 17.14 -24.29 29.09
N THR A 149 16.91 -23.78 30.30
CA THR A 149 17.70 -24.13 31.50
C THR A 149 17.26 -25.44 32.17
N ASP A 150 16.23 -26.11 31.65
CA ASP A 150 15.74 -27.42 32.10
C ASP A 150 16.57 -28.58 31.49
N SER A 151 17.91 -28.55 31.64
CA SER A 151 18.81 -29.64 31.22
C SER A 151 19.74 -30.07 32.35
#